data_AF-A0A968HCC2-F1
#
_entry.id   AF-A0A968HCC2-F1
#
_cell.length_a   1.000
_cell.length_b   1.000
_cell.length_c   1.000
_cell.angle_alpha   90.00
_cell.angle_beta   90.00
_cell.angle_gamma   90.00
#
_symmetry.space_group_name_H-M   'P 1'
#
loop_
_entity.id
_entity.type
_entity.pdbx_description
1 polymer ?
#
loop_
_entity_poly.entity_id
_entity_poly.type
_entity_poly.pdbx_seq_one_letter_code
_entity_poly.pdbx_strand_id
1 'polypeptide(L)'
;MNAVDLYRNLPKKNCGSCRQKACMPFALSVIKGDALLSDCPLLTAAEVSGLQERITTADWREDLIHSLREKMTGSDLAQVQRDLGGRMRDDVLVMPCLGREFEISPEGEICSHDHITPWTKILLLHYINTHGTADLTGTWVSYSELKSGMVKASSFLRDCEDPLKELFDADPGKTAAALEKLGAEHSSEFPTPSAWKLELLPKVPAIVLYWPEEDEFPSKVKILFDKTADRFLDAESLMFLLEGLVKDVEMLR
;
A
#
# COMPACT_ATOMS: atom_id res chain seq x y z
N MET A 1 8.39 -21.63 11.60
CA MET A 1 8.22 -21.80 13.06
C MET A 1 6.96 -21.07 13.48
N ASN A 2 6.08 -21.63 14.34
CA ASN A 2 4.89 -20.90 14.82
C ASN A 2 5.24 -19.95 15.98
N ALA A 3 4.30 -19.08 16.39
CA ALA A 3 4.54 -18.07 17.42
C ALA A 3 4.90 -18.67 18.79
N VAL A 4 4.33 -19.84 19.13
CA VAL A 4 4.62 -20.53 20.39
C VAL A 4 6.04 -21.07 20.40
N ASP A 5 6.47 -21.64 19.27
CA ASP A 5 7.84 -22.14 19.10
C ASP A 5 8.85 -21.00 19.11
N LEU A 6 8.53 -19.87 18.47
CA LEU A 6 9.40 -18.68 18.54
C LEU A 6 9.49 -18.15 19.97
N TYR A 7 8.36 -18.00 20.65
CA TYR A 7 8.32 -17.57 22.05
C TYR A 7 9.19 -18.45 22.97
N ARG A 8 9.26 -19.76 22.72
CA ARG A 8 10.12 -20.67 23.49
C ARG A 8 11.61 -20.33 23.39
N ASN A 9 12.03 -19.71 22.30
CA ASN A 9 13.43 -19.35 22.04
C ASN A 9 13.76 -17.87 22.35
N LEU A 10 12.76 -17.06 22.74
CA LEU A 10 12.99 -15.68 23.18
C LEU A 10 13.52 -15.61 24.63
N PRO A 11 14.09 -14.47 25.06
CA PRO A 11 14.58 -14.28 26.44
C PRO A 11 13.52 -14.38 27.54
N LYS A 12 12.22 -14.28 27.19
CA LYS A 12 11.05 -14.36 28.10
C LYS A 12 11.11 -13.40 29.29
N LYS A 13 11.78 -12.25 29.13
CA LYS A 13 11.91 -11.22 30.17
C LYS A 13 10.71 -10.30 30.28
N ASN A 14 9.88 -10.21 29.23
CA ASN A 14 8.76 -9.26 29.14
C ASN A 14 9.18 -7.83 29.55
N CYS A 15 10.37 -7.41 29.11
CA CYS A 15 11.05 -6.22 29.63
C CYS A 15 10.46 -4.88 29.16
N GLY A 16 9.47 -4.89 28.26
CA GLY A 16 8.89 -3.66 27.72
C GLY A 16 9.74 -2.89 26.70
N SER A 17 10.96 -3.35 26.41
CA SER A 17 11.94 -2.58 25.63
C SER A 17 11.77 -2.65 24.11
N CYS A 18 10.86 -3.49 23.62
CA CYS A 18 10.42 -3.50 22.22
C CYS A 18 8.95 -3.07 22.14
N ARG A 19 8.46 -2.72 20.93
CA ARG A 19 7.11 -2.16 20.71
C ARG A 19 5.97 -3.00 21.30
N GLN A 20 6.16 -4.33 21.41
CA GLN A 20 5.11 -5.28 21.76
C GLN A 20 4.94 -5.52 23.28
N LYS A 21 5.75 -4.84 24.13
CA LYS A 21 5.71 -4.82 25.61
C LYS A 21 5.86 -6.17 26.34
N ALA A 22 5.59 -7.30 25.70
CA ALA A 22 5.77 -8.66 26.20
C ALA A 22 6.30 -9.58 25.08
N CYS A 23 7.01 -10.64 25.46
CA CYS A 23 7.71 -11.52 24.53
C CYS A 23 6.77 -12.37 23.67
N MET A 24 5.58 -12.76 24.17
CA MET A 24 4.62 -13.52 23.37
C MET A 24 3.94 -12.67 22.28
N PRO A 25 3.41 -11.46 22.57
CA PRO A 25 2.99 -10.52 21.53
C PRO A 25 4.10 -10.16 20.53
N PHE A 26 5.35 -10.04 20.99
CA PHE A 26 6.51 -9.86 20.13
C PHE A 26 6.71 -11.05 19.16
N ALA A 27 6.71 -12.29 19.68
CA ALA A 27 6.82 -13.49 18.86
C ALA A 27 5.71 -13.56 17.81
N LEU A 28 4.46 -13.24 18.18
CA LEU A 28 3.36 -13.21 17.23
C LEU A 28 3.56 -12.16 16.14
N SER A 29 4.02 -10.96 16.50
CA SER A 29 4.29 -9.87 15.55
C SER A 29 5.41 -10.24 14.58
N VAL A 30 6.47 -10.90 15.06
CA VAL A 30 7.55 -11.41 14.21
C VAL A 30 7.05 -12.47 13.24
N ILE A 31 6.22 -13.43 13.70
CA ILE A 31 5.64 -14.45 12.81
C ILE A 31 4.67 -13.87 11.78
N LYS A 32 3.96 -12.78 12.11
CA LYS A 32 3.06 -12.07 11.20
C LYS A 32 3.79 -11.14 10.22
N GLY A 33 5.06 -10.83 10.47
CA GLY A 33 5.85 -9.88 9.69
C GLY A 33 5.69 -8.42 10.12
N ASP A 34 5.04 -8.16 11.26
CA ASP A 34 4.78 -6.82 11.82
C ASP A 34 5.93 -6.31 12.71
N ALA A 35 6.94 -7.14 12.98
CA ALA A 35 8.14 -6.80 13.75
C ALA A 35 9.35 -7.61 13.27
N LEU A 36 10.55 -7.07 13.47
CA LEU A 36 11.79 -7.79 13.20
C LEU A 36 12.32 -8.43 14.48
N LEU A 37 12.99 -9.58 14.38
CA LEU A 37 13.70 -10.17 15.53
C LEU A 37 14.71 -9.20 16.14
N SER A 38 15.35 -8.38 15.31
CA SER A 38 16.29 -7.33 15.71
C SER A 38 15.67 -6.23 16.56
N ASP A 39 14.34 -6.11 16.61
CA ASP A 39 13.66 -5.14 17.47
C ASP A 39 13.72 -5.55 18.96
N CYS A 40 14.12 -6.78 19.27
CA CYS A 40 14.37 -7.20 20.64
C CYS A 40 15.81 -6.83 21.04
N PRO A 41 16.03 -5.85 21.94
CA PRO A 41 17.37 -5.42 22.32
C PRO A 41 18.13 -6.44 23.17
N LEU A 42 17.45 -7.53 23.57
CA LEU A 42 18.02 -8.62 24.37
C LEU A 42 18.49 -9.81 23.52
N LEU A 43 18.25 -9.78 22.21
CA LEU A 43 18.79 -10.78 21.29
C LEU A 43 20.11 -10.28 20.70
N THR A 44 21.11 -11.14 20.68
CA THR A 44 22.36 -10.89 19.96
C THR A 44 22.17 -11.10 18.46
N ALA A 45 23.04 -10.50 17.63
CA ALA A 45 23.01 -10.68 16.18
C ALA A 45 23.10 -12.16 15.75
N ALA A 46 23.86 -12.98 16.49
CA ALA A 46 23.97 -14.41 16.23
C ALA A 46 22.66 -15.17 16.54
N GLU A 47 21.99 -14.83 17.64
CA GLU A 47 20.69 -15.41 17.99
C GLU A 47 19.60 -14.97 17.00
N VAL A 48 19.63 -13.70 16.57
CA VAL A 48 18.73 -13.20 15.53
C VAL A 48 18.92 -14.01 14.25
N SER A 49 20.14 -14.16 13.75
CA SER A 49 20.42 -14.92 12.52
C SER A 49 19.93 -16.37 12.63
N GLY A 50 20.30 -17.06 13.72
CA GLY A 50 19.92 -18.47 13.91
C GLY A 50 18.43 -18.70 14.12
N LEU A 51 17.70 -17.72 14.68
CA LEU A 51 16.24 -17.80 14.79
C LEU A 51 15.55 -17.42 13.47
N GLN A 52 16.07 -16.42 12.76
CA GLN A 52 15.51 -15.96 11.48
C GLN A 52 15.48 -17.09 10.44
N GLU A 53 16.56 -17.86 10.32
CA GLU A 53 16.64 -19.02 9.40
C GLU A 53 15.59 -20.12 9.70
N ARG A 54 15.11 -20.18 10.94
CA ARG A 54 14.15 -21.18 11.42
C ARG A 54 12.72 -20.66 11.42
N ILE A 55 12.54 -19.35 11.31
CA ILE A 55 11.25 -18.72 11.08
C ILE A 55 10.92 -18.89 9.60
N THR A 56 10.29 -20.02 9.30
CA THR A 56 9.23 -20.02 8.28
C THR A 56 8.16 -19.10 8.82
N THR A 57 8.12 -17.84 8.38
CA THR A 57 6.84 -17.17 8.21
C THR A 57 6.03 -18.16 7.38
N ALA A 58 4.98 -18.76 7.96
CA ALA A 58 3.91 -19.28 7.13
C ALA A 58 3.42 -18.03 6.41
N ASP A 59 3.99 -17.77 5.24
CA ASP A 59 3.77 -16.51 4.57
C ASP A 59 2.40 -16.66 3.95
N TRP A 60 1.37 -16.40 4.76
CA TRP A 60 -0.01 -16.39 4.34
C TRP A 60 -0.18 -15.48 3.11
N ARG A 61 0.75 -14.53 2.88
CA ARG A 61 0.83 -13.72 1.66
C ARG A 61 1.25 -14.55 0.46
N GLU A 62 2.19 -15.47 0.58
CA GLU A 62 2.53 -16.43 -0.50
C GLU A 62 1.34 -17.35 -0.79
N ASP A 63 0.67 -17.88 0.24
CA ASP A 63 -0.56 -18.68 0.05
C ASP A 63 -1.68 -17.87 -0.61
N LEU A 64 -1.83 -16.59 -0.22
CA LEU A 64 -2.78 -15.67 -0.82
C LEU A 64 -2.40 -15.33 -2.27
N ILE A 65 -1.13 -15.03 -2.55
CA ILE A 65 -0.62 -14.79 -3.90
C ILE A 65 -0.90 -16.01 -4.77
N HIS A 66 -0.60 -17.22 -4.28
CA HIS A 66 -0.90 -18.46 -4.99
C HIS A 66 -2.40 -18.56 -5.31
N SER A 67 -3.26 -18.38 -4.30
CA SER A 67 -4.72 -18.43 -4.50
C SER A 67 -5.24 -17.37 -5.49
N LEU A 68 -4.66 -16.17 -5.48
CA LEU A 68 -5.04 -15.10 -6.40
C LEU A 68 -4.55 -15.36 -7.84
N ARG A 69 -3.38 -15.97 -8.00
CA ARG A 69 -2.88 -16.43 -9.31
C ARG A 69 -3.74 -17.56 -9.88
N GLU A 70 -4.17 -18.49 -9.05
CA GLU A 70 -5.08 -19.56 -9.47
C GLU A 70 -6.41 -18.98 -9.99
N LYS A 71 -6.97 -17.95 -9.33
CA LYS A 71 -8.19 -17.26 -9.81
C LYS A 71 -7.98 -16.53 -11.14
N MET A 72 -6.77 -16.02 -11.35
CA MET A 72 -6.41 -15.30 -12.57
C MET A 72 -6.12 -16.27 -13.74
N THR A 73 -5.70 -17.51 -13.47
CA THR A 73 -5.37 -18.50 -14.49
C THR A 73 -6.54 -18.70 -15.47
N GLY A 74 -6.27 -18.51 -16.76
CA GLY A 74 -7.28 -18.59 -17.82
C GLY A 74 -8.04 -17.30 -18.09
N SER A 75 -7.70 -16.19 -17.40
CA SER A 75 -8.21 -14.86 -17.74
C SER A 75 -7.70 -14.40 -19.09
N ASP A 76 -8.57 -13.76 -19.88
CA ASP A 76 -8.17 -13.04 -21.10
C ASP A 76 -7.53 -11.71 -20.71
N LEU A 77 -6.20 -11.64 -20.73
CA LEU A 77 -5.46 -10.41 -20.40
C LEU A 77 -5.81 -9.23 -21.31
N ALA A 78 -6.23 -9.48 -22.55
CA ALA A 78 -6.69 -8.42 -23.42
C ALA A 78 -8.06 -7.87 -22.97
N GLN A 79 -8.93 -8.71 -22.39
CA GLN A 79 -10.16 -8.24 -21.75
C GLN A 79 -9.85 -7.47 -20.47
N VAL A 80 -8.94 -7.97 -19.63
CA VAL A 80 -8.46 -7.28 -18.42
C VAL A 80 -7.92 -5.89 -18.79
N GLN A 81 -7.12 -5.79 -19.85
CA GLN A 81 -6.59 -4.52 -20.36
C GLN A 81 -7.69 -3.52 -20.75
N ARG A 82 -8.76 -4.00 -21.42
CA ARG A 82 -9.89 -3.14 -21.82
C ARG A 82 -10.66 -2.60 -20.62
N ASP A 83 -10.88 -3.45 -19.61
CA ASP A 83 -11.73 -3.14 -18.47
C ASP A 83 -11.00 -2.31 -17.40
N LEU A 84 -9.76 -2.72 -17.10
CA LEU A 84 -8.96 -2.20 -15.99
C LEU A 84 -7.81 -1.29 -16.44
N GLY A 85 -7.56 -1.15 -17.73
CA GLY A 85 -6.46 -0.36 -18.27
C GLY A 85 -5.11 -1.08 -18.30
N GLY A 86 -4.04 -0.30 -18.45
CA GLY A 86 -2.71 -0.82 -18.78
C GLY A 86 -2.53 -1.02 -20.30
N ARG A 87 -1.47 -1.74 -20.68
CA ARG A 87 -1.17 -2.04 -22.08
C ARG A 87 -0.71 -3.48 -22.26
N MET A 88 -1.00 -4.05 -23.42
CA MET A 88 -0.40 -5.34 -23.81
C MET A 88 1.00 -5.12 -24.38
N ARG A 89 1.92 -6.01 -24.01
CA ARG A 89 3.22 -6.14 -24.67
C ARG A 89 3.45 -7.63 -24.91
N ASP A 90 3.33 -8.06 -26.16
CA ASP A 90 3.23 -9.47 -26.50
C ASP A 90 2.10 -10.14 -25.69
N ASP A 91 2.41 -11.20 -24.94
CA ASP A 91 1.45 -11.95 -24.12
C ASP A 91 1.38 -11.48 -22.66
N VAL A 92 2.07 -10.40 -22.29
CA VAL A 92 2.04 -9.85 -20.92
C VAL A 92 1.22 -8.57 -20.83
N LEU A 93 0.54 -8.40 -19.70
CA LEU A 93 -0.13 -7.15 -19.35
C LEU A 93 0.84 -6.25 -18.57
N VAL A 94 1.13 -5.08 -19.10
CA VAL A 94 1.92 -4.05 -18.39
C VAL A 94 0.98 -3.09 -17.69
N MET A 95 0.99 -3.14 -16.36
CA MET A 95 0.12 -2.38 -15.47
C MET A 95 0.93 -1.27 -14.78
N PRO A 96 0.57 0.02 -14.96
CA PRO A 96 1.15 1.09 -14.16
C PRO A 96 0.54 1.06 -12.75
N CYS A 97 1.36 1.26 -11.72
CA CYS A 97 0.91 1.37 -10.33
C CYS A 97 1.90 2.26 -9.57
N LEU A 98 1.40 3.33 -8.94
CA LEU A 98 2.19 4.31 -8.19
C LEU A 98 3.42 4.80 -8.96
N GLY A 99 3.24 5.23 -10.21
CA GLY A 99 4.31 5.74 -11.06
C GLY A 99 5.32 4.71 -11.58
N ARG A 100 5.12 3.41 -11.28
CA ARG A 100 5.97 2.30 -11.73
C ARG A 100 5.22 1.35 -12.64
N GLU A 101 5.94 0.58 -13.44
CA GLU A 101 5.36 -0.42 -14.34
C GLU A 101 5.62 -1.85 -13.85
N PHE A 102 4.58 -2.66 -13.92
CA PHE A 102 4.60 -4.07 -13.55
C PHE A 102 4.14 -4.93 -14.72
N GLU A 103 4.92 -5.95 -15.04
CA GLU A 103 4.63 -6.92 -16.08
C GLU A 103 3.96 -8.13 -15.46
N ILE A 104 2.81 -8.50 -15.99
CA ILE A 104 1.95 -9.54 -15.43
C ILE A 104 1.74 -10.60 -16.50
N SER A 105 2.21 -11.82 -16.22
CA SER A 105 2.06 -12.97 -17.14
C SER A 105 0.64 -13.55 -17.11
N PRO A 106 0.26 -14.37 -18.10
CA PRO A 106 -1.01 -15.11 -18.08
C PRO A 106 -1.21 -16.01 -16.85
N GLU A 107 -0.11 -16.48 -16.24
CA GLU A 107 -0.09 -17.30 -15.01
C GLU A 107 -0.07 -16.44 -13.72
N GLY A 108 -0.20 -15.12 -13.85
CA GLY A 108 -0.17 -14.17 -12.76
C GLY A 108 1.18 -13.99 -12.09
N GLU A 109 2.29 -14.35 -12.77
CA GLU A 109 3.61 -13.93 -12.28
C GLU A 109 3.78 -12.43 -12.51
N ILE A 110 4.35 -11.73 -11.52
CA ILE A 110 4.52 -10.28 -11.56
C ILE A 110 6.00 -9.95 -11.49
N CYS A 111 6.47 -9.24 -12.51
CA CYS A 111 7.85 -8.74 -12.63
C CYS A 111 7.86 -7.21 -12.74
N SER A 112 8.96 -6.60 -12.35
CA SER A 112 9.24 -5.17 -12.47
C SER A 112 10.75 -4.99 -12.48
N HIS A 113 11.22 -3.81 -12.90
CA HIS A 113 12.64 -3.48 -12.85
C HIS A 113 13.15 -3.35 -11.41
N ASP A 114 12.29 -2.85 -10.51
CA ASP A 114 12.60 -2.63 -9.11
C ASP A 114 12.16 -3.79 -8.20
N HIS A 115 12.58 -3.74 -6.94
CA HIS A 115 12.12 -4.68 -5.92
C HIS A 115 10.59 -4.64 -5.76
N ILE A 116 9.97 -5.82 -5.82
CA ILE A 116 8.52 -5.98 -5.65
C ILE A 116 8.23 -6.58 -4.29
N THR A 117 7.38 -5.91 -3.51
CA THR A 117 6.93 -6.43 -2.22
C THR A 117 5.78 -7.43 -2.41
N PRO A 118 5.62 -8.43 -1.52
CA PRO A 118 4.47 -9.35 -1.57
C PRO A 118 3.12 -8.61 -1.57
N TRP A 119 3.03 -7.49 -0.87
CA TRP A 119 1.83 -6.64 -0.84
C TRP A 119 1.49 -6.04 -2.20
N THR A 120 2.50 -5.62 -2.96
CA THR A 120 2.28 -5.10 -4.33
C THR A 120 1.75 -6.21 -5.23
N LYS A 121 2.27 -7.44 -5.10
CA LYS A 121 1.74 -8.61 -5.83
C LYS A 121 0.27 -8.87 -5.46
N ILE A 122 -0.05 -8.91 -4.17
CA ILE A 122 -1.44 -9.10 -3.70
C ILE A 122 -2.36 -8.01 -4.25
N LEU A 123 -1.95 -6.74 -4.18
CA LEU A 123 -2.74 -5.61 -4.64
C LEU A 123 -3.04 -5.68 -6.14
N LEU A 124 -2.02 -5.94 -6.97
CA LEU A 124 -2.19 -6.05 -8.42
C LEU A 124 -3.03 -7.26 -8.82
N LEU A 125 -2.82 -8.41 -8.16
CA LEU A 125 -3.64 -9.59 -8.42
C LEU A 125 -5.08 -9.40 -7.94
N HIS A 126 -5.31 -8.72 -6.82
CA HIS A 126 -6.67 -8.33 -6.39
C HIS A 126 -7.31 -7.39 -7.41
N TYR A 127 -6.58 -6.37 -7.85
CA TYR A 127 -7.05 -5.41 -8.85
C TYR A 127 -7.53 -6.12 -10.11
N ILE A 128 -6.76 -7.09 -10.62
CA ILE A 128 -7.16 -7.91 -11.78
C ILE A 128 -8.40 -8.75 -11.49
N ASN A 129 -8.41 -9.42 -10.33
CA ASN A 129 -9.51 -10.32 -9.93
C ASN A 129 -10.79 -9.59 -9.50
N THR A 130 -10.81 -8.25 -9.40
CA THR A 130 -12.06 -7.51 -9.13
C THR A 130 -12.99 -7.52 -10.34
N HIS A 131 -12.43 -7.65 -11.55
CA HIS A 131 -13.15 -7.46 -12.82
C HIS A 131 -13.95 -6.14 -12.84
N GLY A 132 -13.39 -5.10 -12.21
CA GLY A 132 -13.98 -3.77 -12.16
C GLY A 132 -14.25 -3.22 -13.55
N THR A 133 -15.48 -2.77 -13.79
CA THR A 133 -15.90 -2.19 -15.06
C THR A 133 -16.69 -0.92 -14.79
N ALA A 134 -16.11 0.23 -15.09
CA ALA A 134 -16.78 1.53 -15.01
C ALA A 134 -16.00 2.60 -15.80
N ASP A 135 -16.72 3.62 -16.24
CA ASP A 135 -16.11 4.85 -16.69
C ASP A 135 -16.02 5.84 -15.52
N LEU A 136 -14.90 6.56 -15.47
CA LEU A 136 -14.67 7.59 -14.47
C LEU A 136 -15.78 8.64 -14.56
N THR A 137 -16.28 9.06 -13.40
CA THR A 137 -17.37 10.05 -13.34
C THR A 137 -16.86 11.48 -13.30
N GLY A 138 -15.58 11.69 -12.94
CA GLY A 138 -15.02 12.99 -12.60
C GLY A 138 -15.58 13.56 -11.29
N THR A 139 -16.40 12.79 -10.57
CA THR A 139 -16.95 13.20 -9.26
C THR A 139 -16.01 12.74 -8.17
N TRP A 140 -15.42 13.70 -7.47
CA TRP A 140 -14.44 13.44 -6.41
C TRP A 140 -15.10 13.31 -5.06
N VAL A 141 -14.79 12.23 -4.35
CA VAL A 141 -15.35 11.91 -3.03
C VAL A 141 -14.24 11.55 -2.05
N SER A 142 -14.48 11.76 -0.76
CA SER A 142 -13.57 11.30 0.29
C SER A 142 -13.61 9.78 0.44
N TYR A 143 -12.56 9.20 1.04
CA TYR A 143 -12.52 7.76 1.34
C TYR A 143 -13.77 7.28 2.11
N SER A 144 -14.26 8.06 3.08
CA SER A 144 -15.44 7.70 3.89
C SER A 144 -16.74 7.57 3.10
N GLU A 145 -16.82 8.21 1.93
CA GLU A 145 -18.01 8.20 1.06
C GLU A 145 -18.03 7.01 0.08
N LEU A 146 -16.91 6.30 -0.08
CA LEU A 146 -16.83 5.08 -0.86
C LEU A 146 -17.52 3.91 -0.13
N LYS A 147 -17.95 2.88 -0.88
CA LYS A 147 -18.55 1.68 -0.30
C LYS A 147 -17.65 1.09 0.79
N SER A 148 -18.22 0.94 1.98
CA SER A 148 -17.54 0.45 3.19
C SER A 148 -16.38 1.32 3.71
N GLY A 149 -16.11 2.47 3.10
CA GLY A 149 -15.00 3.36 3.49
C GLY A 149 -15.19 3.97 4.89
N MET A 150 -16.43 4.30 5.26
CA MET A 150 -16.74 4.83 6.60
C MET A 150 -16.26 3.92 7.75
N VAL A 151 -16.23 2.60 7.55
CA VAL A 151 -15.79 1.63 8.56
C VAL A 151 -14.31 1.79 8.90
N LYS A 152 -13.48 2.19 7.94
CA LYS A 152 -12.03 2.35 8.08
C LYS A 152 -11.59 3.82 8.00
N ALA A 153 -12.50 4.79 8.03
CA ALA A 153 -12.18 6.21 7.88
C ALA A 153 -11.15 6.72 8.91
N SER A 154 -11.22 6.26 10.15
CA SER A 154 -10.24 6.60 11.19
C SER A 154 -8.86 5.97 10.96
N SER A 155 -8.81 4.75 10.42
CA SER A 155 -7.56 4.12 10.01
C SER A 155 -6.96 4.82 8.80
N PHE A 156 -7.77 5.13 7.78
CA PHE A 156 -7.31 5.86 6.60
C PHE A 156 -6.73 7.24 6.95
N LEU A 157 -7.38 7.96 7.86
CA LEU A 157 -6.82 9.23 8.38
C LEU A 157 -5.44 8.99 9.02
N ARG A 158 -5.36 8.07 9.97
CA ARG A 158 -4.13 7.78 10.75
C ARG A 158 -2.98 7.21 9.91
N ASP A 159 -3.29 6.35 8.94
CA ASP A 159 -2.31 5.54 8.22
C ASP A 159 -1.97 6.12 6.83
N CYS A 160 -2.77 7.05 6.30
CA CYS A 160 -2.56 7.65 4.98
C CYS A 160 -2.53 9.18 5.00
N GLU A 161 -3.59 9.85 5.47
CA GLU A 161 -3.67 11.32 5.41
C GLU A 161 -2.73 12.00 6.41
N ASP A 162 -2.68 11.54 7.66
CA ASP A 162 -1.81 12.11 8.71
C ASP A 162 -0.33 11.92 8.39
N PRO A 163 0.17 10.74 7.96
CA PRO A 163 1.57 10.57 7.58
C PRO A 163 1.93 11.44 6.36
N LEU A 164 1.07 11.52 5.35
CA LEU A 164 1.32 12.41 4.21
C LEU A 164 1.33 13.88 4.64
N LYS A 165 0.47 14.27 5.58
CA LYS A 165 0.48 15.61 6.19
C LYS A 165 1.79 15.88 6.91
N GLU A 166 2.27 14.95 7.73
CA GLU A 166 3.58 15.06 8.40
C GLU A 166 4.73 15.22 7.40
N LEU A 167 4.66 14.50 6.27
CA LEU A 167 5.63 14.67 5.20
C LEU A 167 5.55 16.11 4.62
N PHE A 168 4.36 16.59 4.26
CA PHE A 168 4.19 17.96 3.78
C PHE A 168 4.68 19.01 4.78
N ASP A 169 4.29 18.91 6.05
CA ASP A 169 4.68 19.86 7.09
C ASP A 169 6.19 19.92 7.30
N ALA A 170 6.89 18.78 7.13
CA ALA A 170 8.33 18.74 7.24
C ALA A 170 9.04 19.48 6.08
N ASP A 171 8.56 19.33 4.84
CA ASP A 171 9.08 20.04 3.66
C ASP A 171 8.07 19.91 2.49
N PRO A 172 7.23 20.92 2.23
CA PRO A 172 6.21 20.85 1.19
C PRO A 172 6.81 20.71 -0.21
N GLY A 173 7.94 21.37 -0.47
CA GLY A 173 8.59 21.37 -1.78
C GLY A 173 9.16 20.00 -2.15
N LYS A 174 9.82 19.32 -1.21
CA LYS A 174 10.29 17.95 -1.40
C LYS A 174 9.13 16.96 -1.58
N THR A 175 8.06 17.12 -0.80
CA THR A 175 6.88 16.24 -0.89
C THR A 175 6.19 16.38 -2.25
N ALA A 176 6.00 17.62 -2.71
CA ALA A 176 5.46 17.92 -4.03
C ALA A 176 6.34 17.30 -5.14
N ALA A 177 7.66 17.53 -5.08
CA ALA A 177 8.58 16.97 -6.06
C ALA A 177 8.59 15.43 -6.07
N ALA A 178 8.41 14.78 -4.91
CA ALA A 178 8.29 13.33 -4.83
C ALA A 178 6.99 12.81 -5.46
N LEU A 179 5.84 13.48 -5.22
CA LEU A 179 4.59 13.17 -5.91
C LEU A 179 4.71 13.35 -7.43
N GLU A 180 5.34 14.42 -7.88
CA GLU A 180 5.56 14.70 -9.31
C GLU A 180 6.45 13.63 -9.97
N LYS A 181 7.48 13.12 -9.28
CA LYS A 181 8.28 11.98 -9.76
C LYS A 181 7.45 10.70 -9.90
N LEU A 182 6.40 10.54 -9.12
CA LEU A 182 5.45 9.43 -9.21
C LEU A 182 4.35 9.66 -10.28
N GLY A 183 4.47 10.73 -11.07
CA GLY A 183 3.55 11.07 -12.15
C GLY A 183 2.36 11.93 -11.71
N ALA A 184 2.41 12.54 -10.52
CA ALA A 184 1.40 13.48 -10.12
C ALA A 184 1.52 14.81 -10.88
N GLU A 185 0.40 15.38 -11.26
CA GLU A 185 0.30 16.69 -11.91
C GLU A 185 -0.35 17.69 -10.97
N HIS A 186 0.24 18.89 -10.87
CA HIS A 186 -0.36 19.97 -10.11
C HIS A 186 -1.67 20.44 -10.77
N SER A 187 -2.73 20.61 -9.98
CA SER A 187 -4.04 21.08 -10.44
C SER A 187 -4.44 22.39 -9.77
N SER A 188 -5.01 23.31 -10.55
CA SER A 188 -5.61 24.56 -10.06
C SER A 188 -7.14 24.51 -10.03
N GLU A 189 -7.73 23.34 -10.27
CA GLU A 189 -9.19 23.15 -10.36
C GLU A 189 -9.87 22.99 -8.99
N PHE A 190 -9.08 22.86 -7.92
CA PHE A 190 -9.57 22.62 -6.56
C PHE A 190 -9.43 23.87 -5.69
N PRO A 191 -10.30 24.06 -4.68
CA PRO A 191 -10.27 25.21 -3.78
C PRO A 191 -9.16 25.07 -2.71
N THR A 192 -7.93 24.84 -3.16
CA THR A 192 -6.72 24.81 -2.35
C THR A 192 -5.55 25.36 -3.16
N PRO A 193 -4.58 26.05 -2.53
CA PRO A 193 -3.34 26.46 -3.21
C PRO A 193 -2.46 25.28 -3.63
N SER A 194 -2.73 24.06 -3.17
CA SER A 194 -1.87 22.90 -3.37
C SER A 194 -2.69 21.64 -3.59
N ALA A 195 -2.84 21.26 -4.86
CA ALA A 195 -3.52 20.04 -5.28
C ALA A 195 -2.68 19.27 -6.29
N TRP A 196 -2.56 17.96 -6.10
CA TRP A 196 -1.89 17.07 -7.04
C TRP A 196 -2.82 15.93 -7.43
N LYS A 197 -3.04 15.77 -8.73
CA LYS A 197 -3.79 14.66 -9.30
C LYS A 197 -2.80 13.59 -9.76
N LEU A 198 -3.02 12.34 -9.38
CA LEU A 198 -2.18 11.22 -9.81
C LEU A 198 -3.02 9.98 -10.08
N GLU A 199 -2.61 9.19 -11.06
CA GLU A 199 -3.17 7.85 -11.27
C GLU A 199 -2.43 6.84 -10.40
N LEU A 200 -3.10 6.32 -9.37
CA LEU A 200 -2.51 5.33 -8.48
C LEU A 200 -2.43 3.96 -9.14
N LEU A 201 -3.48 3.64 -9.90
CA LEU A 201 -3.66 2.54 -10.86
C LEU A 201 -4.53 3.13 -11.98
N PRO A 202 -4.58 2.53 -13.19
CA PRO A 202 -5.53 2.99 -14.19
C PRO A 202 -6.95 2.91 -13.60
N LYS A 203 -7.85 3.81 -14.01
CA LYS A 203 -9.23 3.89 -13.48
C LYS A 203 -9.36 4.12 -11.97
N VAL A 204 -8.26 4.33 -11.24
CA VAL A 204 -8.24 4.71 -9.81
C VAL A 204 -7.40 5.98 -9.63
N PRO A 205 -7.84 7.12 -10.19
CA PRO A 205 -7.19 8.39 -9.94
C PRO A 205 -7.46 8.88 -8.52
N ALA A 206 -6.50 9.58 -7.95
CA ALA A 206 -6.64 10.27 -6.68
C ALA A 206 -6.22 11.74 -6.79
N ILE A 207 -6.68 12.54 -5.85
CA ILE A 207 -6.22 13.91 -5.66
C ILE A 207 -5.75 14.06 -4.23
N VAL A 208 -4.52 14.53 -4.07
CA VAL A 208 -3.96 14.98 -2.81
C VAL A 208 -4.19 16.48 -2.69
N LEU A 209 -4.95 16.90 -1.69
CA LEU A 209 -5.18 18.30 -1.33
C LEU A 209 -4.38 18.60 -0.06
N TYR A 210 -3.57 19.64 -0.08
CA TYR A 210 -2.83 20.11 1.09
C TYR A 210 -3.22 21.55 1.44
N TRP A 211 -3.47 21.80 2.71
CA TRP A 211 -3.58 23.14 3.28
C TRP A 211 -2.45 23.29 4.30
N PRO A 212 -1.55 24.28 4.13
CA PRO A 212 -0.51 24.55 5.12
C PRO A 212 -1.13 25.03 6.43
N GLU A 213 -0.34 25.00 7.50
CA GLU A 213 -0.74 25.62 8.76
C GLU A 213 -0.87 27.14 8.57
N GLU A 214 -1.99 27.69 9.04
CA GLU A 214 -2.28 29.12 9.05
C GLU A 214 -2.66 29.51 10.49
N ASP A 215 -2.43 30.76 10.91
CA ASP A 215 -2.49 31.24 12.31
C ASP A 215 -3.43 30.48 13.29
N GLU A 216 -4.69 30.23 12.91
CA GLU A 216 -5.70 29.57 13.75
C GLU A 216 -6.08 28.14 13.30
N PHE A 217 -5.51 27.64 12.20
CA PHE A 217 -5.87 26.38 11.58
C PHE A 217 -4.64 25.47 11.39
N PRO A 218 -4.64 24.26 11.98
CA PRO A 218 -3.57 23.30 11.72
C PRO A 218 -3.54 22.92 10.24
N SER A 219 -2.37 22.54 9.76
CA SER A 219 -2.23 21.98 8.43
C SER A 219 -3.14 20.76 8.24
N LYS A 220 -3.48 20.47 6.99
CA LYS A 220 -4.41 19.41 6.65
C LYS A 220 -4.09 18.80 5.30
N VAL A 221 -4.14 17.48 5.24
CA VAL A 221 -4.19 16.73 3.96
C VAL A 221 -5.56 16.11 3.81
N LYS A 222 -6.09 16.12 2.58
CA LYS A 222 -7.20 15.26 2.18
C LYS A 222 -6.90 14.54 0.89
N ILE A 223 -7.30 13.27 0.85
CA ILE A 223 -7.18 12.44 -0.35
C ILE A 223 -8.58 12.15 -0.87
N LEU A 224 -8.83 12.56 -2.12
CA LEU A 224 -10.07 12.32 -2.83
C LEU A 224 -9.86 11.26 -3.91
N PHE A 225 -10.92 10.54 -4.23
CA PHE A 225 -10.98 9.53 -5.28
C PHE A 225 -12.12 9.83 -6.24
N ASP A 226 -12.05 9.33 -7.47
CA ASP A 226 -13.26 9.24 -8.28
C ASP A 226 -14.26 8.33 -7.56
N LYS A 227 -15.53 8.71 -7.58
CA LYS A 227 -16.63 7.95 -6.98
C LYS A 227 -16.67 6.48 -7.45
N THR A 228 -16.09 6.16 -8.61
CA THR A 228 -16.00 4.78 -9.12
C THR A 228 -14.88 3.95 -8.52
N ALA A 229 -13.99 4.49 -7.68
CA ALA A 229 -12.85 3.75 -7.14
C ALA A 229 -13.26 2.43 -6.47
N ASP A 230 -14.41 2.40 -5.81
CA ASP A 230 -14.97 1.21 -5.15
C ASP A 230 -15.52 0.13 -6.09
N ARG A 231 -15.52 0.38 -7.41
CA ARG A 231 -15.78 -0.62 -8.45
C ARG A 231 -14.54 -1.43 -8.80
N PHE A 232 -13.36 -0.88 -8.51
CA PHE A 232 -12.08 -1.41 -8.94
C PHE A 232 -11.25 -1.98 -7.78
N LEU A 233 -11.37 -1.38 -6.59
CA LEU A 233 -10.71 -1.81 -5.37
C LEU A 233 -11.65 -1.66 -4.18
N ASP A 234 -11.59 -2.60 -3.24
CA ASP A 234 -12.30 -2.44 -1.98
C ASP A 234 -11.60 -1.40 -1.08
N ALA A 235 -12.30 -0.99 -0.03
CA ALA A 235 -11.82 0.03 0.90
C ALA A 235 -10.46 -0.35 1.53
N GLU A 236 -10.21 -1.64 1.78
CA GLU A 236 -8.96 -2.12 2.35
C GLU A 236 -7.80 -2.03 1.35
N SER A 237 -8.01 -2.46 0.11
CA SER A 237 -7.00 -2.40 -0.95
C SER A 237 -6.68 -0.94 -1.33
N LEU A 238 -7.67 -0.04 -1.31
CA LEU A 238 -7.43 1.40 -1.50
C LEU A 238 -6.56 1.98 -0.38
N MET A 239 -6.82 1.63 0.88
CA MET A 239 -5.99 2.08 2.00
C MET A 239 -4.55 1.57 1.84
N PHE A 240 -4.36 0.29 1.52
CA PHE A 240 -3.02 -0.27 1.27
C PHE A 240 -2.29 0.38 0.09
N LEU A 241 -3.01 0.70 -0.99
CA LEU A 241 -2.45 1.43 -2.14
C LEU A 241 -1.93 2.81 -1.70
N LEU A 242 -2.66 3.51 -0.82
CA LEU A 242 -2.24 4.82 -0.32
C LEU A 242 -1.12 4.74 0.71
N GLU A 243 -1.09 3.72 1.57
CA GLU A 243 0.07 3.46 2.41
C GLU A 243 1.34 3.22 1.56
N GLY A 244 1.18 2.54 0.42
CA GLY A 244 2.25 2.38 -0.58
C GLY A 244 2.71 3.72 -1.13
N LEU A 245 1.78 4.59 -1.54
CA LEU A 245 2.09 5.94 -2.00
C LEU A 245 2.88 6.74 -0.95
N VAL A 246 2.43 6.74 0.30
CA VAL A 246 3.09 7.49 1.39
C VAL A 246 4.54 7.03 1.56
N LYS A 247 4.79 5.71 1.54
CA LYS A 247 6.14 5.15 1.62
C LYS A 247 6.99 5.52 0.42
N ASP A 248 6.44 5.44 -0.79
CA ASP A 248 7.16 5.83 -2.01
C ASP A 248 7.52 7.32 -1.97
N VAL A 249 6.61 8.19 -1.51
CA VAL A 249 6.89 9.62 -1.28
C VAL A 249 7.98 9.80 -0.23
N GLU A 250 7.90 9.14 0.93
CA GLU A 250 8.93 9.22 1.97
C GLU A 250 10.32 8.83 1.46
N MET A 251 10.43 7.78 0.65
CA MET A 251 11.70 7.30 0.09
C MET A 251 12.30 8.23 -0.98
N LEU A 252 11.48 9.03 -1.67
CA LEU A 252 11.90 9.86 -2.82
C LEU A 252 12.30 11.31 -2.47
N ARG A 253 12.16 11.71 -1.20
CA ARG A 253 12.38 13.07 -0.68
C ARG A 253 13.82 13.37 -0.25
#